data_AF-A0AAD4CJC6-F1
#
_entry.id   AF-A0AAD4CJC6-F1
#
_cell.length_a   1.000
_cell.length_b   1.000
_cell.length_c   1.000
_cell.angle_alpha   90.00
_cell.angle_beta   90.00
_cell.angle_gamma   90.00
#
_symmetry.space_group_name_H-M   'P 1'
#
loop_
_entity.id
_entity.type
_entity.pdbx_description
1 polymer ?
#
loop_
_entity_poly.entity_id
_entity_poly.type
_entity_poly.pdbx_seq_one_letter_code
_entity_poly.pdbx_strand_id
1 'polypeptide(L)'
;MNTSGMSFRDHAGSMDLCRAALQFGFEVLRPGGHFVCKFYQGVEDKELEKQLKGLFQKVHRLKPESSRNESKEAYFIGLTRKADADKNEVLMIS
;
A
#
# COMPACT_ATOMS: atom_id res chain seq x y z
N MET A 1 -7.04 -7.97 9.73
CA MET A 1 -5.77 -7.81 10.48
C MET A 1 -6.12 -7.85 11.95
N ASN A 2 -5.47 -8.75 12.70
CA ASN A 2 -5.51 -8.73 14.16
C ASN A 2 -4.26 -8.01 14.64
N THR A 3 -4.40 -7.08 15.57
CA THR A 3 -3.27 -6.39 16.20
C THR A 3 -2.70 -7.26 17.30
N SER A 4 -1.41 -7.53 17.21
CA SER A 4 -0.63 -8.27 18.22
C SER A 4 -0.31 -7.40 19.44
N GLY A 5 -0.55 -6.08 19.35
CA GLY A 5 -0.17 -5.09 20.37
C GLY A 5 1.30 -4.69 20.31
N MET A 6 2.07 -5.30 19.41
CA MET A 6 3.48 -5.00 19.16
C MET A 6 3.61 -4.24 17.84
N SER A 7 3.87 -2.93 17.93
CA SER A 7 3.90 -2.04 16.77
C SER A 7 4.77 -2.50 15.61
N PHE A 8 5.92 -3.14 15.87
CA PHE A 8 6.78 -3.69 14.83
C PHE A 8 6.13 -4.86 14.08
N ARG A 9 5.53 -5.81 14.81
CA ARG A 9 4.86 -6.97 14.21
C ARG A 9 3.60 -6.55 13.45
N ASP A 10 2.86 -5.58 13.99
CA ASP A 10 1.67 -5.05 13.36
C ASP A 10 2.02 -4.28 12.07
N HIS A 11 3.14 -3.54 12.07
CA HIS A 11 3.68 -2.92 10.85
C HIS A 11 4.06 -3.97 9.80
N ALA A 12 4.97 -4.88 10.13
CA ALA A 12 5.47 -5.89 9.18
C ALA A 12 4.33 -6.72 8.58
N GLY A 13 3.43 -7.24 9.43
CA GLY A 13 2.27 -8.01 8.96
C GLY A 13 1.31 -7.19 8.10
N SER A 14 1.16 -5.88 8.37
CA SER A 14 0.37 -5.01 7.50
C SER A 14 1.02 -4.76 6.15
N MET A 15 2.35 -4.63 6.11
CA MET A 15 3.12 -4.46 4.88
C MET A 15 3.06 -5.68 3.98
N ASP A 16 3.21 -6.89 4.54
CA ASP A 16 3.06 -8.12 3.78
C ASP A 16 1.68 -8.22 3.13
N LEU A 17 0.62 -7.89 3.87
CA LEU A 17 -0.74 -7.92 3.31
C LEU A 17 -0.94 -6.84 2.23
N CYS A 18 -0.39 -5.63 2.43
CA CYS A 18 -0.44 -4.59 1.41
C CYS A 18 0.31 -4.97 0.14
N ARG A 19 1.47 -5.64 0.25
CA ARG A 19 2.24 -6.13 -0.90
C ARG A 19 1.50 -7.24 -1.65
N ALA A 20 0.94 -8.21 -0.93
CA ALA A 20 0.10 -9.25 -1.53
C ALA A 20 -1.11 -8.64 -2.26
N ALA A 21 -1.76 -7.65 -1.65
CA ALA A 21 -2.87 -6.93 -2.28
C ALA A 21 -2.45 -6.12 -3.51
N LEU A 22 -1.25 -5.50 -3.49
CA LEU A 22 -0.68 -4.81 -4.64
C LEU A 22 -0.38 -5.79 -5.79
N GLN A 23 0.22 -6.94 -5.48
CA GLN A 23 0.46 -8.00 -6.47
C GLN A 23 -0.86 -8.45 -7.11
N PHE A 24 -1.89 -8.74 -6.30
CA PHE A 24 -3.20 -9.07 -6.81
C PHE A 24 -3.77 -7.94 -7.69
N GLY A 25 -3.70 -6.69 -7.23
CA GLY A 25 -4.15 -5.50 -7.97
C GLY A 25 -3.43 -5.32 -9.32
N PHE A 26 -2.14 -5.61 -9.38
CA PHE A 26 -1.40 -5.60 -10.65
C PHE A 26 -2.04 -6.56 -11.67
N GLU A 27 -2.40 -7.77 -11.24
CA GLU A 27 -2.94 -8.81 -12.10
C GLU A 27 -4.40 -8.56 -12.50
N VAL A 28 -5.24 -8.06 -11.58
CA VAL A 28 -6.70 -8.00 -11.82
C VAL A 28 -7.24 -6.64 -12.28
N LEU A 29 -6.54 -5.53 -11.98
CA LEU A 29 -7.26 -4.26 -11.82
C LEU A 29 -7.67 -3.50 -13.09
N ARG A 30 -7.41 -3.86 -14.34
CA ARG A 30 -7.68 -3.00 -15.53
C ARG A 30 -7.08 -1.57 -15.51
N PRO A 31 -6.64 -1.04 -16.66
CA PRO A 31 -6.22 0.36 -16.76
C PRO A 31 -7.31 1.34 -16.27
N GLY A 32 -6.92 2.37 -15.54
CA GLY A 32 -7.83 3.35 -14.93
C GLY A 32 -8.40 2.96 -13.56
N GLY A 33 -8.25 1.70 -13.12
CA GLY A 33 -8.73 1.25 -11.80
C GLY A 33 -8.06 1.92 -10.61
N HIS A 34 -8.62 1.74 -9.41
CA HIS A 34 -8.15 2.37 -8.18
C HIS A 34 -7.88 1.34 -7.09
N PHE A 35 -6.98 1.66 -6.17
CA PHE A 35 -6.56 0.78 -5.09
C PHE A 35 -6.46 1.56 -3.79
N VAL A 36 -6.93 0.96 -2.70
CA VAL A 36 -6.81 1.52 -1.36
C VAL A 36 -6.32 0.42 -0.44
N CYS A 37 -5.29 0.70 0.35
CA CYS A 37 -4.83 -0.21 1.39
C CYS A 37 -4.63 0.53 2.72
N LYS A 38 -4.99 -0.16 3.81
CA LYS A 38 -4.77 0.28 5.17
C LYS A 38 -3.49 -0.37 5.69
N PHE A 39 -2.66 0.42 6.37
CA PHE A 39 -1.42 -0.06 6.98
C PHE A 39 -1.14 0.61 8.32
N TYR A 40 -0.26 -0.01 9.11
CA TYR A 40 0.33 0.63 10.28
C TYR A 40 1.66 1.25 9.88
N GLN A 41 1.88 2.51 10.24
CA GLN A 41 3.06 3.26 9.83
C GLN A 41 4.36 2.67 10.40
N GLY A 42 5.40 2.64 9.58
CA GLY A 42 6.73 2.20 9.95
C GLY A 42 7.77 2.46 8.86
N VAL A 43 8.87 1.73 8.92
CA VAL A 43 10.06 2.00 8.09
C VAL A 43 9.87 1.62 6.63
N GLU A 44 8.99 0.66 6.35
CA GLU A 44 8.77 0.12 5.00
C GLU A 44 7.75 0.92 4.18
N ASP A 45 7.06 1.90 4.80
CA ASP A 45 6.01 2.69 4.16
C ASP A 45 6.47 3.33 2.83
N LYS A 46 7.71 3.85 2.82
CA LYS A 46 8.27 4.56 1.66
C LYS A 46 8.50 3.62 0.48
N GLU A 47 8.88 2.38 0.75
CA GLU A 47 9.10 1.38 -0.29
C GLU A 47 7.77 0.98 -0.93
N LEU A 48 6.75 0.73 -0.10
CA LEU A 48 5.39 0.46 -0.61
C LEU A 48 4.84 1.64 -1.41
N GLU A 49 5.05 2.88 -0.95
CA GLU A 49 4.65 4.08 -1.71
C GLU A 49 5.32 4.15 -3.08
N LYS A 50 6.60 3.80 -3.17
CA LYS A 50 7.35 3.76 -4.43
C LYS A 50 6.77 2.72 -5.39
N GLN A 51 6.49 1.50 -4.90
CA GLN A 51 5.83 0.44 -5.68
C GLN A 51 4.47 0.90 -6.22
N LEU A 52 3.66 1.54 -5.36
CA LEU A 52 2.36 2.09 -5.75
C LEU A 52 2.50 3.18 -6.83
N LYS A 53 3.52 4.04 -6.75
CA LYS A 53 3.79 5.06 -7.77
C LYS A 53 4.24 4.46 -9.11
N GLY A 54 4.79 3.25 -9.11
CA GLY A 54 5.03 2.48 -10.33
C GLY A 54 3.71 2.12 -11.03
N LEU A 55 2.70 1.68 -10.28
CA LEU A 55 1.44 1.16 -10.83
C LEU A 55 0.34 2.22 -11.08
N PHE A 56 0.29 3.28 -10.27
CA PHE A 56 -0.79 4.29 -10.29
C PHE A 56 -0.27 5.66 -10.73
N GLN A 57 -1.12 6.46 -11.38
CA GLN A 57 -0.77 7.83 -11.78
C GLN A 57 -0.64 8.77 -10.59
N LYS A 58 -1.47 8.57 -9.55
CA LYS A 58 -1.41 9.37 -8.31
C LYS A 58 -1.46 8.44 -7.11
N VAL A 59 -0.64 8.74 -6.10
CA VAL A 59 -0.63 8.02 -4.83
C VAL A 59 -0.74 9.03 -3.71
N HIS A 60 -1.73 8.85 -2.84
CA HIS A 60 -1.94 9.67 -1.66
C HIS A 60 -1.75 8.86 -0.39
N ARG A 61 -1.08 9.45 0.60
CA ARG A 61 -1.01 8.94 1.97
C ARG A 61 -1.98 9.74 2.83
N LEU A 62 -2.93 9.06 3.47
CA LEU A 62 -3.91 9.69 4.35
C LEU A 62 -3.83 9.09 5.75
N LYS A 63 -3.79 9.96 6.75
CA LYS A 63 -4.07 9.61 8.15
C LYS A 63 -5.40 10.28 8.50
N PRO A 64 -6.50 9.54 8.70
CA PRO A 64 -7.78 10.13 9.00
C PRO A 64 -7.77 10.78 10.39
N GLU A 65 -8.42 11.93 10.53
CA GLU A 65 -8.53 12.68 11.79
C GLU A 65 -9.28 11.88 12.88
N SER A 66 -10.15 10.96 12.48
CA SER A 66 -10.86 10.04 13.38
C SER A 66 -10.02 8.89 13.91
N SER A 67 -8.81 8.66 13.41
CA SER A 67 -7.90 7.71 14.05
C SER A 67 -7.45 8.30 15.39
N ARG A 68 -7.68 7.57 16.48
CA ARG A 68 -7.17 7.94 17.81
C ARG A 68 -5.70 8.33 17.69
N ASN A 69 -5.27 9.38 18.39
CA ASN A 69 -3.91 9.92 18.31
C ASN A 69 -2.82 8.85 18.57
N GLU A 70 -3.18 7.80 19.31
CA GLU A 70 -2.34 6.65 19.65
C GLU A 70 -2.25 5.59 18.53
N SER A 71 -3.21 5.55 17.60
CA SER A 71 -3.20 4.61 16.47
C SER A 71 -2.24 5.07 15.38
N LYS A 72 -1.32 4.18 15.00
CA LYS A 72 -0.40 4.35 13.87
C LYS A 72 -1.02 4.01 12.52
N GLU A 73 -2.34 3.84 12.43
CA GLU A 73 -3.01 3.54 11.16
C GLU A 73 -2.92 4.70 10.16
N ALA A 74 -2.73 4.33 8.90
CA ALA A 74 -2.76 5.20 7.72
C ALA A 74 -3.26 4.41 6.50
N TYR A 75 -3.54 5.13 5.43
CA TYR A 75 -4.03 4.58 4.17
C TYR A 75 -3.18 5.08 3.02
N PHE A 76 -2.90 4.19 2.06
CA PHE A 76 -2.48 4.59 0.72
C PHE A 76 -3.66 4.49 -0.24
N ILE A 77 -3.78 5.48 -1.12
CA ILE A 77 -4.77 5.53 -2.18
C ILE A 77 -4.03 5.69 -3.51
N GLY A 78 -4.03 4.63 -4.31
CA GLY A 78 -3.56 4.63 -5.69
C GLY A 78 -4.72 4.92 -6.63
N LEU A 79 -4.63 6.05 -7.35
CA LEU A 79 -5.62 6.47 -8.33
C LEU A 79 -5.09 6.27 -9.74
N THR A 80 -5.99 5.79 -10.59
CA THR A 80 -5.80 5.55 -12.02
C THR A 80 -4.61 4.63 -12.31
N ARG A 81 -4.86 3.32 -12.35
CA ARG A 81 -3.86 2.33 -12.78
C ARG A 81 -3.34 2.70 -14.18
N LYS A 82 -2.02 2.75 -14.34
CA LYS A 82 -1.37 2.97 -15.65
C LYS A 82 -1.60 1.76 -16.57
N ALA A 83 -1.73 2.00 -17.87
CA ALA A 83 -1.97 0.95 -18.85
C ALA A 83 -0.74 0.07 -19.09
N ASP A 84 0.44 0.69 -18.98
CA ASP A 84 1.76 0.21 -19.35
C ASP A 84 2.68 -0.02 -18.14
N ALA A 85 2.12 -0.22 -16.94
CA ALA A 85 2.90 -0.45 -15.73
C ALA A 85 3.77 -1.72 -15.87
N ASP A 86 5.08 -1.57 -15.64
CA ASP A 86 6.03 -2.67 -15.67
C ASP A 86 5.99 -3.51 -14.39
N LYS A 87 5.93 -4.83 -14.53
CA LYS A 87 5.81 -5.75 -13.39
C LYS A 87 7.08 -5.76 -12.54
N ASN A 88 8.26 -5.64 -13.15
CA ASN A 88 9.53 -5.69 -12.43
C ASN A 88 9.75 -4.41 -11.62
N GLU A 89 9.39 -3.25 -12.17
CA GLU A 89 9.42 -1.98 -11.46
C GLU A 89 8.46 -1.97 -10.26
N VAL A 90 7.23 -2.46 -10.46
CA VAL A 90 6.18 -2.42 -9.43
C VAL A 90 6.40 -3.44 -8.32
N LEU A 91 6.76 -4.68 -8.67
CA LEU A 91 6.86 -5.79 -7.71
C LEU A 91 8.30 -6.09 -7.29
N MET A 92 9.29 -5.36 -7.83
CA MET A 92 10.72 -5.49 -7.50
C MET A 92 11.23 -6.93 -7.67
N ILE A 93 10.70 -7.62 -8.67
CA ILE A 93 11.11 -8.98 -9.05
C ILE A 93 12.27 -8.82 -10.04
N SER A 94 13.44 -9.36 -9.71
CA SER A 94 14.62 -9.45 -10.60
C SER A 94 14.73 -10.83 -11.22
#